data_AF-A0A836QM12-F1
#
_entry.id   AF-A0A836QM12-F1
#
_cell.length_a   1.000
_cell.length_b   1.000
_cell.length_c   1.000
_cell.angle_alpha   90.00
_cell.angle_beta   90.00
_cell.angle_gamma   90.00
#
_symmetry.space_group_name_H-M   'P 1'
#
loop_
_entity.id
_entity.type
_entity.pdbx_description
1 polymer ?
#
loop_
_entity_poly.entity_id
_entity_poly.type
_entity_poly.pdbx_seq_one_letter_code
_entity_poly.pdbx_strand_id
1 'polypeptide(L)'
;MVEGGKTPYLSAEVLSEIGFSLAIYPITALLAATGAVRQVLSQMRNDGGVALGELPSFSDLHEISGLDEYLDDAREAGMEEKT
;
A
#
# COMPACT_ATOMS: atom_id res chain seq x y z
N MET A 1 0.27 14.45 -11.39
CA MET A 1 1.32 14.01 -12.33
C MET A 1 1.10 12.56 -12.69
N VAL A 2 1.38 12.16 -13.92
CA VAL A 2 1.11 10.81 -14.43
C VAL A 2 2.39 10.27 -15.06
N GLU A 3 2.76 9.04 -14.74
CA GLU A 3 3.93 8.35 -15.26
C GLU A 3 3.82 8.20 -16.78
N GLY A 4 4.86 8.61 -17.51
CA GLY A 4 4.85 8.63 -18.98
C GLY A 4 3.98 9.74 -19.61
N GLY A 5 3.42 10.65 -18.80
CA GLY A 5 2.66 11.80 -19.29
C GLY A 5 3.54 12.93 -19.85
N LYS A 6 2.89 13.97 -20.37
CA LYS A 6 3.56 15.17 -20.90
C LYS A 6 3.93 16.19 -19.82
N THR A 7 3.32 16.09 -18.63
CA THR A 7 3.59 16.98 -17.50
C THR A 7 4.92 16.60 -16.86
N PRO A 8 5.89 17.52 -16.75
CA PRO A 8 7.15 17.25 -16.06
C PRO A 8 6.94 16.85 -14.60
N TYR A 9 7.84 16.02 -14.10
CA TYR A 9 7.91 15.69 -12.67
C TYR A 9 8.65 16.79 -11.93
N LEU A 10 7.91 17.54 -11.13
CA LEU A 10 8.44 18.58 -10.26
C LEU A 10 8.28 18.13 -8.80
N SER A 11 9.16 18.60 -7.92
CA SER A 11 9.04 18.33 -6.50
C SER A 11 7.84 19.07 -5.91
N ALA A 12 7.39 18.65 -4.73
CA ALA A 12 6.29 19.31 -4.04
C ALA A 12 6.63 20.78 -3.75
N GLU A 13 7.88 21.08 -3.42
CA GLU A 13 8.38 22.45 -3.18
C GLU A 13 8.24 23.31 -4.44
N VAL A 14 8.73 22.83 -5.59
CA VAL A 14 8.64 23.56 -6.86
C VAL A 14 7.19 23.76 -7.29
N LEU A 15 6.34 22.75 -7.10
CA LEU A 15 4.90 22.86 -7.38
C LEU A 15 4.23 23.92 -6.49
N SER A 16 4.63 24.00 -5.23
CA SER A 16 4.14 25.02 -4.30
C SER A 16 4.59 26.41 -4.69
N GLU A 17 5.86 26.59 -5.06
CA GLU A 17 6.43 27.87 -5.50
C GLU A 17 5.71 28.46 -6.72
N ILE A 18 5.21 27.61 -7.62
CA ILE A 18 4.46 28.04 -8.82
C ILE A 18 2.94 28.10 -8.61
N GLY A 19 2.46 27.93 -7.38
CA GLY A 19 1.07 28.19 -6.99
C GLY A 19 0.14 26.99 -6.90
N PHE A 20 0.64 25.74 -6.94
CA PHE A 20 -0.19 24.56 -6.68
C PHE A 20 -0.26 24.24 -5.19
N SER A 21 -1.47 23.91 -4.71
CA SER A 21 -1.70 23.46 -3.33
C SER A 21 -1.87 21.95 -3.19
N LEU A 22 -2.01 21.22 -4.31
CA LEU A 22 -2.22 19.77 -4.33
C LEU A 22 -1.62 19.18 -5.60
N ALA A 23 -0.93 18.05 -5.45
CA ALA A 23 -0.47 17.21 -6.55
C ALA A 23 -1.02 15.79 -6.39
N ILE A 24 -1.73 15.29 -7.40
CA ILE A 24 -2.25 13.92 -7.40
C ILE A 24 -1.33 12.98 -8.18
N TYR A 25 -1.22 11.74 -7.74
CA TYR A 25 -0.37 10.68 -8.30
C TYR A 25 -1.25 9.45 -8.55
N PRO A 26 -2.08 9.47 -9.62
CA PRO A 26 -3.28 8.64 -9.69
C PRO A 26 -2.99 7.15 -9.90
N ILE A 27 -1.81 6.79 -10.41
CA ILE A 27 -1.48 5.40 -10.74
C ILE A 27 -0.15 4.93 -10.12
N THR A 28 0.57 5.80 -9.42
CA THR A 28 1.89 5.49 -8.84
C THR A 28 1.86 4.27 -7.93
N ALA A 29 0.90 4.20 -7.02
CA ALA A 29 0.75 3.06 -6.11
C ALA A 29 0.46 1.75 -6.86
N LEU A 30 -0.37 1.80 -7.91
CA LEU A 30 -0.69 0.63 -8.72
C LEU A 30 0.52 0.15 -9.53
N LEU A 31 1.32 1.08 -10.07
CA LEU A 31 2.57 0.74 -10.77
C LEU A 31 3.60 0.11 -9.83
N ALA A 32 3.74 0.63 -8.61
CA ALA A 32 4.60 0.04 -7.58
C ALA A 32 4.14 -1.39 -7.22
N ALA A 33 2.85 -1.58 -6.95
CA ALA A 33 2.28 -2.90 -6.68
C ALA A 33 2.50 -3.87 -7.85
N THR A 34 2.33 -3.40 -9.09
CA THR A 34 2.60 -4.19 -10.30
C THR A 34 4.05 -4.65 -10.35
N GLY A 35 5.00 -3.78 -10.01
CA GLY A 35 6.42 -4.13 -9.91
C GLY A 35 6.68 -5.24 -8.90
N ALA A 36 6.16 -5.09 -7.67
CA ALA A 36 6.33 -6.07 -6.60
C ALA A 36 5.72 -7.44 -6.95
N VAL A 37 4.50 -7.45 -7.50
CA VAL A 37 3.83 -8.69 -7.96
C VAL A 37 4.67 -9.39 -9.03
N ARG A 38 5.18 -8.64 -10.01
CA ARG A 38 6.03 -9.21 -11.08
C ARG A 38 7.33 -9.79 -10.52
N GLN A 39 7.94 -9.14 -9.54
CA GLN A 39 9.17 -9.63 -8.89
C GLN A 39 8.92 -10.96 -8.20
N VAL A 40 7.87 -11.05 -7.37
CA VAL A 40 7.50 -12.29 -6.65
C VAL A 40 7.22 -13.43 -7.63
N LEU A 41 6.41 -13.18 -8.66
CA LEU A 41 6.09 -14.20 -9.67
C LEU A 41 7.32 -14.66 -10.45
N SER A 42 8.26 -13.75 -10.71
CA SER A 42 9.53 -14.09 -11.36
C SER A 42 10.40 -14.99 -10.47
N GLN A 43 10.51 -14.69 -9.18
CA GLN A 43 11.22 -15.53 -8.21
C GLN A 43 10.60 -16.93 -8.14
N MET A 44 9.28 -17.01 -8.00
CA MET A 44 8.57 -18.30 -8.00
C MET A 44 8.87 -19.13 -9.24
N ARG A 45 8.87 -18.49 -10.42
CA ARG A 45 9.09 -19.17 -11.70
C ARG A 45 10.53 -19.65 -11.88
N ASN A 46 11.51 -18.83 -11.53
CA ASN A 46 12.91 -19.07 -11.89
C ASN A 46 13.71 -19.74 -10.76
N ASP A 47 13.38 -19.42 -9.51
CA ASP A 47 14.16 -19.82 -8.33
C ASP A 47 13.45 -20.88 -7.49
N GLY A 48 12.18 -21.20 -7.82
CA GLY A 48 11.38 -22.20 -7.11
C GLY A 48 10.92 -21.76 -5.70
N GLY A 49 11.02 -20.47 -5.39
CA GLY A 49 10.69 -19.89 -4.09
C GLY A 49 10.55 -18.37 -4.14
N VAL A 50 10.32 -17.74 -2.98
CA VAL A 50 10.18 -16.28 -2.83
C VAL A 50 11.01 -15.79 -1.65
N ALA A 51 11.64 -14.64 -1.78
CA ALA A 51 12.28 -13.92 -0.69
C ALA A 51 11.20 -13.29 0.22
N LEU A 52 10.71 -14.06 1.20
CA LEU A 52 9.62 -13.63 2.08
C LEU A 52 9.97 -12.40 2.95
N GLY A 53 11.26 -12.12 3.17
CA GLY A 53 11.70 -10.97 3.98
C GLY A 53 11.40 -9.60 3.36
N GLU A 54 11.04 -9.54 2.07
CA GLU A 54 10.65 -8.30 1.39
C GLU A 54 9.12 -8.09 1.33
N LEU A 55 8.34 -9.07 1.81
CA LEU A 55 6.88 -8.98 1.83
C LEU A 55 6.37 -8.40 3.15
N PRO A 56 5.27 -7.63 3.14
CA PRO A 56 4.53 -7.32 4.35
C PRO A 56 4.18 -8.59 5.11
N SER A 57 4.29 -8.53 6.43
CA SER A 57 3.90 -9.64 7.29
C SER A 57 2.38 -9.83 7.28
N PHE A 58 1.92 -10.98 7.75
CA PHE A 58 0.49 -11.22 7.95
C PHE A 58 -0.10 -10.27 9.01
N SER A 59 0.70 -9.89 10.01
CA SER A 59 0.31 -8.90 11.02
C SER A 59 0.13 -7.51 10.40
N ASP A 60 1.04 -7.12 9.49
CA ASP A 60 0.94 -5.83 8.80
C ASP A 60 -0.36 -5.76 7.99
N LEU A 61 -0.78 -6.88 7.41
CA LEU A 61 -2.06 -6.95 6.68
C LEU A 61 -3.26 -6.77 7.61
N HIS A 62 -3.24 -7.35 8.81
CA HIS A 62 -4.33 -7.17 9.77
C HIS A 62 -4.49 -5.71 10.16
N GLU A 63 -3.39 -5.07 10.55
CA GLU A 63 -3.34 -3.65 10.90
C GLU A 63 -3.84 -2.77 9.74
N ILE A 64 -3.29 -2.96 8.52
CA ILE A 64 -3.70 -2.17 7.34
C ILE A 64 -5.17 -2.39 6.97
N SER A 65 -5.69 -3.60 7.18
CA SER A 65 -7.09 -3.95 6.85
C SER A 65 -8.10 -3.48 7.89
N GLY A 66 -7.66 -3.03 9.07
CA GLY A 66 -8.52 -2.71 10.21
C GLY A 66 -9.14 -3.93 10.89
N LEU A 67 -8.54 -5.12 10.68
CA LEU A 67 -9.07 -6.37 11.23
C LEU A 67 -8.86 -6.43 12.74
N ASP A 68 -7.76 -5.87 13.24
CA ASP A 68 -7.45 -5.89 14.67
C ASP A 68 -8.49 -5.10 15.47
N GLU A 69 -8.82 -3.88 15.01
CA GLU A 69 -9.89 -3.06 15.60
C GLU A 69 -11.25 -3.76 15.53
N TYR A 70 -11.59 -4.34 14.39
CA TYR A 70 -12.84 -5.10 14.23
C TYR A 70 -12.97 -6.24 15.25
N LEU A 71 -11.87 -6.96 15.51
CA LEU A 71 -11.87 -8.07 16.45
C LEU A 71 -11.93 -7.60 17.90
N ASP A 72 -11.34 -6.45 18.23
CA ASP A 72 -11.45 -5.86 19.56
C ASP A 72 -12.89 -5.41 19.83
N ASP A 73 -13.52 -4.71 18.91
CA ASP A 73 -14.94 -4.32 18.99
C ASP A 73 -15.84 -5.56 19.19
N ALA A 74 -15.58 -6.64 18.46
CA ALA A 74 -16.35 -7.88 18.56
C ALA A 74 -16.19 -8.58 19.92
N ARG A 75 -15.00 -8.51 20.53
CA ARG A 75 -14.75 -9.06 21.88
C ARG A 75 -15.49 -8.27 22.94
N GLU A 76 -15.49 -6.94 22.85
CA GLU A 76 -16.19 -6.05 23.77
C GLU A 76 -17.70 -6.29 23.72
N ALA A 77 -18.30 -6.32 22.52
CA ALA A 77 -19.72 -6.61 22.35
C ALA A 77 -20.13 -7.97 22.93
N GLY A 78 -19.28 -9.00 22.76
CA GLY A 78 -19.53 -10.33 23.33
C GLY A 78 -19.37 -10.43 24.86
N MET A 79 -18.69 -9.45 25.48
CA MET A 79 -18.60 -9.33 26.94
C MET A 79 -19.81 -8.61 27.54
N GLU A 80 -20.36 -7.61 26.84
CA GLU A 80 -21.58 -6.90 27.25
C GLU A 80 -22.83 -7.79 27.21
N GLU A 81 -23.00 -8.65 26.19
CA GLU A 81 -24.14 -9.59 26.11
C GLU A 81 -24.19 -10.65 27.23
N LYS A 82 -23.08 -10.85 27.95
CA LYS A 82 -22.98 -11.83 29.04
C LYS A 82 -23.32 -11.27 30.43
N THR A 83 -23.62 -9.97 30.55
CA THR A 83 -23.94 -9.29 31.81
C THR A 83 -25.44 -8.97 31.90
#